data_AF-A0A846XP02-F1
#
_entry.id   AF-A0A846XP02-F1
#
_cell.length_a   1.000
_cell.length_b   1.000
_cell.length_c   1.000
_cell.angle_alpha   90.00
_cell.angle_beta   90.00
_cell.angle_gamma   90.00
#
_symmetry.space_group_name_H-M   'P 1'
#
loop_
_entity.id
_entity.type
_entity.pdbx_description
1 polymer ?
#
loop_
_entity_poly.entity_id
_entity_poly.type
_entity_poly.pdbx_seq_one_letter_code
_entity_poly.pdbx_strand_id
1 'polypeptide(L)'
;MPEELSVEPGHLDDLATKLQKLADDNSRAQSYVKNHIDLSSEQAGLMYGRVAEAIQQVRGFLEGNYRTLGDLTATSAGELSGSAQMYRTTDKSTATALDRTYPGKK
;
A
#
# COMPACT_ATOMS: atom_id res chain seq x y z
N MET A 1 18.81 2.50 -28.01
CA MET A 1 18.05 3.78 -27.95
C MET A 1 17.64 3.94 -26.51
N PRO A 2 17.90 5.08 -25.83
CA PRO A 2 17.35 5.29 -24.50
C PRO A 2 15.83 5.35 -24.64
N GLU A 3 15.12 4.54 -23.87
CA GLU A 3 13.66 4.64 -23.80
C GLU A 3 13.32 6.05 -23.32
N GLU A 4 12.46 6.74 -24.07
CA GLU A 4 11.96 8.04 -23.68
C GLU A 4 11.06 7.85 -22.45
N LEU A 5 11.59 8.20 -21.28
CA LEU A 5 10.90 8.10 -19.99
C LEU A 5 9.72 9.09 -19.98
N SER A 6 8.57 8.62 -20.42
CA SER A 6 7.28 9.31 -20.30
C SER A 6 6.51 8.75 -19.12
N VAL A 7 6.18 9.62 -18.15
CA VAL A 7 5.39 9.26 -16.98
C VAL A 7 4.01 9.90 -17.11
N GLU A 8 2.98 9.05 -17.08
CA GLU A 8 1.58 9.48 -17.04
C GLU A 8 1.11 9.52 -15.57
N PRO A 9 0.83 10.70 -15.00
CA PRO A 9 0.41 10.82 -13.60
C PRO A 9 -0.85 10.02 -13.28
N GLY A 10 -1.76 9.84 -14.24
CA GLY A 10 -2.96 9.02 -14.06
C GLY A 10 -2.63 7.55 -13.72
N HIS A 11 -1.61 6.97 -14.36
CA HIS A 11 -1.21 5.59 -14.09
C HIS A 11 -0.59 5.41 -12.69
N LEU A 12 0.08 6.45 -12.19
CA LEU A 12 0.60 6.45 -10.82
C LEU A 12 -0.53 6.47 -9.80
N ASP A 13 -1.57 7.26 -10.01
CA ASP A 13 -2.76 7.30 -9.15
C ASP A 13 -3.54 5.97 -9.17
N ASP A 14 -3.66 5.35 -10.34
CA ASP A 14 -4.30 4.04 -10.48
C ASP A 14 -3.56 2.96 -9.67
N LEU A 15 -2.23 2.96 -9.73
CA LEU A 15 -1.41 2.05 -8.95
C LEU A 15 -1.48 2.38 -7.46
N ALA A 16 -1.44 3.67 -7.08
CA ALA A 16 -1.60 4.11 -5.71
C ALA A 16 -2.93 3.62 -5.12
N THR A 17 -4.03 3.75 -5.87
CA THR A 17 -5.37 3.28 -5.47
C THR A 17 -5.39 1.77 -5.24
N LYS A 18 -4.74 0.99 -6.12
CA LYS A 18 -4.64 -0.47 -5.97
C LYS A 18 -3.82 -0.85 -4.73
N LEU A 19 -2.73 -0.15 -4.46
CA LEU A 19 -1.90 -0.38 -3.28
C LEU A 19 -2.62 0.02 -1.99
N GLN A 20 -3.38 1.11 -1.98
CA GLN A 20 -4.19 1.50 -0.84
C GLN A 20 -5.27 0.44 -0.55
N LYS A 21 -5.94 -0.06 -1.59
CA LYS A 21 -6.89 -1.17 -1.44
C LYS A 21 -6.21 -2.42 -0.87
N LEU A 22 -5.00 -2.74 -1.32
CA LEU A 22 -4.24 -3.86 -0.77
C LEU A 22 -3.87 -3.66 0.70
N ALA A 23 -3.57 -2.42 1.12
CA ALA A 23 -3.36 -2.10 2.53
C ALA A 23 -4.63 -2.34 3.37
N ASP A 24 -5.79 -1.92 2.85
CA ASP A 24 -7.08 -2.17 3.51
C ASP A 24 -7.39 -3.68 3.58
N ASP A 25 -7.08 -4.44 2.53
CA ASP A 25 -7.23 -5.89 2.47
C ASP A 25 -6.36 -6.59 3.54
N ASN A 26 -5.13 -6.12 3.74
CA ASN A 26 -4.24 -6.63 4.78
C ASN A 26 -4.81 -6.39 6.19
N SER A 27 -5.39 -5.21 6.45
CA SER A 27 -6.06 -4.90 7.72
C SER A 27 -7.25 -5.83 7.98
N ARG A 28 -8.02 -6.15 6.94
CA ARG A 28 -9.11 -7.13 7.01
C ARG A 28 -8.60 -8.54 7.27
N ALA A 29 -7.51 -8.95 6.61
CA ALA A 29 -6.90 -10.26 6.83
C ALA A 29 -6.35 -10.41 8.27
N GLN A 30 -5.71 -9.38 8.81
CA GLN A 30 -5.26 -9.35 10.19
C GLN A 30 -6.44 -9.54 11.16
N SER A 31 -7.55 -8.81 10.93
CA SER A 31 -8.76 -8.93 11.74
C SER A 31 -9.38 -10.32 11.65
N TYR A 32 -9.40 -10.93 10.46
CA TYR A 32 -9.89 -12.28 10.26
C TYR A 32 -9.06 -13.31 11.05
N VAL A 33 -7.73 -13.27 10.91
CA VAL A 33 -6.81 -14.16 11.63
C VAL A 33 -6.99 -14.02 13.14
N LYS A 34 -7.07 -12.78 13.65
CA LYS A 34 -7.28 -12.51 15.07
C LYS A 34 -8.60 -13.10 15.60
N ASN A 35 -9.68 -12.99 14.82
CA ASN A 35 -11.01 -13.41 15.26
C ASN A 35 -11.26 -14.92 15.11
N HIS A 36 -10.56 -15.59 14.19
CA HIS A 36 -10.84 -16.99 13.83
C HIS A 36 -9.74 -17.97 14.22
N ILE A 37 -8.55 -17.48 14.59
CA ILE A 37 -7.40 -18.30 14.99
C ILE A 37 -7.02 -17.98 16.44
N ASP A 38 -8.01 -17.83 17.32
CA ASP A 38 -7.77 -17.71 18.76
C ASP A 38 -8.13 -19.02 19.46
N LEU A 39 -7.11 -19.86 19.65
CA LEU A 39 -7.18 -21.08 20.46
C LEU A 39 -6.23 -20.89 21.63
N SER A 40 -6.77 -20.48 22.78
CA SER A 40 -5.97 -20.39 23.99
C SER A 40 -5.63 -21.80 24.51
N SER A 41 -4.51 -21.94 25.21
CA SER A 41 -4.12 -23.20 25.85
C SER A 41 -5.16 -23.68 26.87
N GLU A 42 -5.90 -22.75 27.48
CA GLU A 42 -7.03 -23.05 28.37
C GLU A 42 -8.21 -23.70 27.64
N GLN A 43 -8.47 -23.28 26.39
CA GLN A 43 -9.54 -23.84 25.55
C GLN A 43 -9.17 -25.20 24.96
N ALA A 44 -7.88 -25.43 24.68
CA ALA A 44 -7.38 -26.68 24.10
C ALA A 44 -7.22 -27.81 25.14
N GLY A 45 -7.11 -27.47 26.43
CA GLY A 45 -6.85 -28.42 27.52
C GLY A 45 -5.40 -28.92 27.55
N LEU A 46 -5.01 -29.50 28.70
CA LEU A 46 -3.61 -29.89 28.99
C LEU A 46 -2.96 -30.82 27.95
N MET A 47 -3.74 -31.70 27.30
CA MET A 47 -3.23 -32.64 26.31
C MET A 47 -2.82 -31.97 24.99
N TYR A 48 -3.40 -30.82 24.66
CA TYR A 48 -3.17 -30.11 23.39
C TYR A 48 -2.44 -28.78 23.56
N GLY A 49 -1.86 -28.51 24.74
CA GLY A 49 -1.18 -27.24 25.04
C GLY A 49 -0.10 -26.87 24.01
N ARG A 50 0.75 -27.82 23.59
CA ARG A 50 1.77 -27.58 22.54
C ARG A 50 1.18 -27.22 21.18
N VAL A 51 0.04 -27.83 20.82
CA VAL A 51 -0.65 -27.53 19.56
C VAL A 51 -1.25 -26.13 19.63
N ALA A 52 -1.85 -25.76 20.76
CA ALA A 52 -2.36 -24.41 20.99
C ALA A 52 -1.25 -23.35 20.92
N GLU A 53 -0.09 -23.61 21.53
CA GLU A 53 1.09 -22.73 21.44
C GLU A 53 1.57 -22.55 20.00
N ALA A 54 1.65 -23.64 19.22
CA ALA A 54 2.04 -23.57 17.82
C ALA A 54 1.05 -22.75 16.98
N ILE A 55 -0.26 -22.93 17.20
CA ILE A 55 -1.31 -22.15 16.53
C ILE A 55 -1.19 -20.67 16.87
N GLN A 56 -0.95 -20.33 18.14
CA GLN A 56 -0.77 -18.95 18.59
C GLN A 56 0.48 -18.30 17.97
N GLN A 57 1.59 -19.05 17.85
CA GLN A 57 2.79 -18.57 17.16
C GLN A 57 2.52 -18.30 15.67
N VAL A 58 1.86 -19.22 14.98
CA VAL A 58 1.47 -19.04 13.56
C VAL A 58 0.57 -17.81 13.41
N ARG A 59 -0.41 -17.62 14.31
CA ARG A 59 -1.25 -16.43 14.33
C ARG A 59 -0.42 -15.15 14.45
N GLY A 60 0.52 -15.11 15.40
CA GLY A 60 1.42 -13.98 15.60
C GLY A 60 2.25 -13.65 14.34
N PHE A 61 2.77 -14.67 13.65
CA PHE A 61 3.47 -14.47 12.39
C PHE A 61 2.57 -13.92 11.28
N LEU A 62 1.35 -14.45 11.15
CA LEU A 62 0.39 -13.97 10.16
C LEU A 62 -0.01 -12.52 10.44
N GLU A 63 -0.36 -12.18 11.68
CA GLU A 63 -0.71 -10.82 12.08
C GLU A 63 0.44 -9.84 11.81
N GLY A 64 1.67 -10.21 12.15
CA GLY A 64 2.87 -9.41 11.89
C GLY A 64 3.08 -9.18 10.40
N ASN A 65 2.99 -10.24 9.59
CA ASN A 65 3.17 -10.15 8.14
C ASN A 65 2.11 -9.27 7.48
N TYR A 66 0.83 -9.44 7.83
CA TYR A 66 -0.24 -8.60 7.29
C TYR A 66 -0.08 -7.14 7.69
N ARG A 67 0.35 -6.86 8.92
CA ARG A 67 0.69 -5.50 9.34
C ARG A 67 1.81 -4.90 8.47
N THR A 68 2.93 -5.60 8.32
CA THR A 68 4.07 -5.11 7.53
C THR A 68 3.70 -4.90 6.06
N LEU A 69 2.94 -5.81 5.46
CA LEU A 69 2.47 -5.66 4.08
C LEU A 69 1.49 -4.48 3.95
N GLY A 70 0.60 -4.29 4.93
CA GLY A 70 -0.30 -3.15 4.99
C GLY A 70 0.45 -1.82 5.04
N ASP A 71 1.42 -1.70 5.94
CA ASP A 71 2.23 -0.48 6.11
C ASP A 71 3.05 -0.16 4.86
N LEU A 72 3.68 -1.18 4.24
CA LEU A 72 4.47 -1.00 3.03
C LEU A 72 3.62 -0.56 1.83
N THR A 73 2.45 -1.19 1.65
CA THR A 73 1.56 -0.88 0.53
C THR A 73 0.89 0.48 0.69
N ALA A 74 0.49 0.88 1.89
CA ALA A 74 0.00 2.22 2.19
C ALA A 74 1.07 3.29 1.95
N THR A 75 2.31 3.06 2.42
CA THR A 75 3.42 3.98 2.20
C THR A 75 3.71 4.15 0.71
N SER A 76 3.78 3.04 -0.02
CA SER A 76 4.02 3.04 -1.46
C SER A 76 2.91 3.78 -2.23
N ALA A 77 1.64 3.64 -1.81
CA ALA A 77 0.53 4.40 -2.38
C ALA A 77 0.71 5.91 -2.18
N GLY A 78 1.16 6.32 -1.00
CA GLY A 78 1.47 7.71 -0.68
C GLY A 78 2.56 8.30 -1.58
N GLU A 79 3.67 7.58 -1.74
CA GLU A 79 4.80 8.00 -2.60
C GLU A 79 4.40 8.13 -4.08
N LEU A 80 3.58 7.20 -4.58
CA LEU A 80 3.07 7.26 -5.96
C LEU A 80 2.14 8.47 -6.17
N SER A 81 1.25 8.73 -5.21
CA SER A 81 0.36 9.90 -5.24
C SER A 81 1.16 11.21 -5.19
N GLY A 82 2.19 11.26 -4.35
CA GLY A 82 3.11 12.39 -4.27
C GLY A 82 3.88 12.61 -5.58
N SER A 83 4.34 11.52 -6.20
CA SER A 83 5.02 11.56 -7.50
C SER A 83 4.08 12.05 -8.61
N ALA A 84 2.84 11.57 -8.66
CA ALA A 84 1.82 12.03 -9.62
C ALA A 84 1.58 13.54 -9.47
N GLN A 85 1.46 14.02 -8.23
CA GLN A 85 1.30 15.45 -7.94
C GLN A 85 2.53 16.28 -8.34
N MET A 86 3.73 15.74 -8.14
CA MET A 86 4.97 16.37 -8.57
C MET A 86 4.97 16.58 -10.10
N TYR A 87 4.68 15.54 -10.88
CA TYR A 87 4.63 15.62 -12.34
C TYR A 87 3.61 16.65 -12.83
N ARG A 88 2.38 16.63 -12.31
CA ARG A 88 1.34 17.62 -12.66
C ARG A 88 1.76 19.05 -12.36
N THR A 89 2.41 19.26 -11.21
CA THR A 89 2.85 20.59 -10.78
C THR A 89 3.97 21.11 -11.70
N THR A 90 4.93 20.25 -12.05
CA THR A 90 6.01 20.59 -12.97
C THR A 90 5.49 20.86 -14.37
N ASP A 91 4.59 20.03 -14.89
CA ASP A 91 3.99 20.21 -16.21
C ASP A 91 3.21 21.53 -16.31
N LYS A 92 2.35 21.81 -15.33
CA LYS A 92 1.61 23.09 -15.24
C LYS A 92 2.56 24.30 -15.14
N SER A 93 3.62 24.20 -14.35
CA SER A 93 4.61 25.28 -14.21
C SER A 93 5.34 25.54 -15.53
N THR A 94 5.71 24.47 -16.24
CA THR A 94 6.38 24.51 -17.54
C THR A 94 5.46 25.12 -18.60
N ALA A 95 4.20 24.67 -18.68
CA ALA A 95 3.19 25.24 -19.57
C ALA A 95 2.98 26.73 -19.30
N THR A 96 2.86 27.13 -18.02
CA THR A 96 2.71 28.55 -17.63
C THR A 96 3.93 29.38 -18.04
N ALA A 97 5.14 28.83 -17.91
CA ALA A 97 6.36 29.52 -18.34
C ALA A 97 6.39 29.69 -19.87
N LEU A 98 6.01 28.66 -20.63
CA LEU A 98 5.92 28.72 -22.08
C LEU A 98 4.90 29.74 -22.56
N ASP A 99 3.70 29.79 -21.96
CA ASP A 99 2.67 30.78 -22.29
C ASP A 99 3.15 32.22 -22.05
N ARG A 100 3.97 32.44 -21.01
CA ARG A 100 4.58 33.75 -20.72
C ARG A 100 5.66 34.13 -21.73
N THR A 101 6.48 33.16 -22.16
CA THR A 101 7.57 33.41 -23.12
C THR A 101 7.05 33.54 -24.54
N TYR A 102 5.97 32.83 -24.88
CA TYR A 102 5.33 32.83 -26.19
C TYR A 102 3.85 33.23 -26.09
N PRO A 103 3.55 34.48 -25.71
CA PRO A 103 2.19 34.99 -25.78
C PRO A 103 1.82 35.01 -27.26
N GLY A 104 1.03 34.03 -27.70
CA GLY A 104 0.70 33.82 -29.10
C GLY A 104 0.39 35.14 -29.80
N LYS A 105 1.05 35.41 -30.93
CA LYS A 105 0.64 36.52 -31.79
C LYS A 105 -0.79 36.24 -32.24
N LYS A 106 -1.66 37.24 -32.07
CA LYS A 106 -3.04 37.27 -32.57
C LYS A 106 -3.10 36.98 -34.06
#